data_AF-A0A2E7P9V9-F1
#
_entry.id   AF-A0A2E7P9V9-F1
#
_cell.length_a   1.000
_cell.length_b   1.000
_cell.length_c   1.000
_cell.angle_alpha   90.00
_cell.angle_beta   90.00
_cell.angle_gamma   90.00
#
_symmetry.space_group_name_H-M   'P 1'
#
loop_
_entity.id
_entity.type
_entity.pdbx_description
1 polymer ?
#
loop_
_entity_poly.entity_id
_entity_poly.type
_entity_poly.pdbx_seq_one_letter_code
_entity_poly.pdbx_strand_id
1 'polypeptide(L)'
;MLIQVKATPVDFPRLITELIAGGFSFSSMAACTGIPKSTIESWRNGVEPSHSKGESFINLWAAVHLKQPSDAPTIKTPRKRPTYRASKSIQLSLFDE
;
A
#
# COMPACT_ATOMS: atom_id res chain seq x y z
N MET A 1 -22.72 9.19 -15.38
CA MET A 1 -22.23 7.97 -14.70
C MET A 1 -20.82 8.27 -14.19
N LEU A 2 -20.65 8.58 -12.91
CA LEU A 2 -19.33 8.85 -12.34
C LEU A 2 -18.69 7.50 -11.98
N ILE A 3 -17.63 7.13 -12.69
CA ILE A 3 -16.84 5.94 -12.37
C ILE A 3 -16.08 6.26 -11.08
N GLN A 4 -16.47 5.63 -9.98
CA GLN A 4 -15.72 5.65 -8.72
C GLN A 4 -14.42 4.88 -8.93
N VAL A 5 -13.34 5.57 -9.29
CA VAL A 5 -11.99 5.01 -9.29
C VAL A 5 -11.59 4.81 -7.83
N LYS A 6 -11.71 3.58 -7.36
CA LYS A 6 -11.31 3.22 -5.99
C LYS A 6 -9.79 3.33 -5.91
N ALA A 7 -9.29 4.39 -5.27
CA ALA A 7 -7.86 4.57 -5.06
C ALA A 7 -7.32 3.38 -4.26
N THR A 8 -6.25 2.77 -4.76
CA THR A 8 -5.54 1.71 -4.03
C THR A 8 -4.86 2.31 -2.80
N PRO A 9 -4.98 1.68 -1.62
CA PRO A 9 -4.39 2.21 -0.40
C PRO A 9 -2.86 2.23 -0.50
N VAL A 10 -2.25 3.27 0.07
CA VAL A 10 -0.81 3.49 0.07
C VAL A 10 -0.14 2.57 1.10
N ASP A 11 1.02 2.03 0.74
CA ASP A 11 1.87 1.20 1.57
C ASP A 11 2.89 2.08 2.32
N PHE A 12 2.46 2.62 3.47
CA PHE A 12 3.29 3.47 4.32
C PHE A 12 4.54 2.78 4.88
N PRO A 13 4.53 1.51 5.32
CA PRO A 13 5.73 0.79 5.72
C PRO A 13 6.80 0.76 4.62
N ARG A 14 6.39 0.52 3.37
CA ARG A 14 7.30 0.54 2.24
C ARG A 14 7.80 1.93 1.93
N LEU A 15 6.91 2.93 1.94
CA LEU A 15 7.27 4.33 1.70
C LEU A 15 8.34 4.82 2.69
N ILE A 16 8.20 4.48 3.98
CA ILE A 16 9.20 4.77 5.02
C ILE A 16 10.52 4.05 4.73
N THR A 17 10.46 2.79 4.29
CA THR A 17 11.66 2.00 3.96
C THR A 17 12.44 2.61 2.79
N GLU A 18 11.74 3.10 1.76
CA GLU A 18 12.36 3.77 0.60
C GLU A 18 13.01 5.10 1.00
N LEU A 19 12.39 5.87 1.90
CA LEU A 19 13.00 7.08 2.47
C LEU A 19 14.28 6.76 3.28
N ILE A 20 14.25 5.70 4.10
CA ILE A 20 15.44 5.25 4.85
C ILE A 20 16.56 4.83 3.90
N ALA A 21 16.23 4.09 2.83
CA ALA A 21 17.19 3.71 1.80
C ALA A 21 17.79 4.93 1.07
N GLY A 22 17.04 6.04 0.98
CA GLY A 22 17.51 7.34 0.49
C GLY A 22 18.32 8.15 1.50
N GLY A 23 18.62 7.61 2.69
CA GLY A 23 19.43 8.26 3.72
C GLY A 23 18.64 9.11 4.73
N PHE A 24 17.31 9.11 4.68
CA PHE A 24 16.51 9.83 5.66
C PHE A 24 16.46 9.09 7.00
N SER A 25 16.70 9.80 8.09
CA SER A 25 16.41 9.32 9.44
C SER A 25 14.97 9.69 9.86
N PHE A 26 14.39 8.96 10.81
CA PHE A 26 13.09 9.33 11.40
C PHE A 26 13.07 10.76 11.94
N SER A 27 14.20 11.26 12.45
CA SER A 27 14.36 12.66 12.87
C SER A 27 14.16 13.63 11.72
N SER A 28 14.77 13.33 10.57
CA SER A 28 14.73 14.18 9.39
C SER A 28 13.31 14.18 8.80
N MET A 29 12.68 13.01 8.72
CA MET A 29 11.28 12.89 8.28
C MET A 29 10.34 13.69 9.19
N ALA A 30 10.53 13.60 10.51
CA ALA A 30 9.74 14.36 11.49
C ALA A 30 9.94 15.88 11.32
N ALA A 31 11.18 16.32 11.09
CA ALA A 31 11.49 17.74 10.85
C ALA A 31 10.86 18.24 9.54
N CYS A 32 10.88 17.44 8.47
CA CYS A 32 10.30 17.83 7.18
C CYS A 32 8.77 17.87 7.18
N THR A 33 8.12 17.01 7.97
CA THR A 33 6.66 16.83 7.92
C THR A 33 5.91 17.38 9.13
N GLY A 34 6.61 17.73 10.21
CA GLY A 34 6.01 18.08 11.49
C GLY A 34 5.35 16.89 12.22
N ILE A 35 5.47 15.67 11.69
CA ILE A 35 4.87 14.48 12.29
C ILE A 35 5.82 13.93 13.37
N PRO A 36 5.34 13.62 14.58
CA PRO A 36 6.18 13.05 15.64
C PRO A 36 6.82 11.72 15.22
N LYS A 37 8.08 11.49 15.60
CA LYS A 37 8.81 10.25 15.31
C LYS A 37 8.03 8.99 15.68
N SER A 38 7.44 8.95 16.89
CA SER A 38 6.66 7.82 17.37
C SER A 38 5.44 7.51 16.48
N THR A 39 4.90 8.53 15.82
CA THR A 39 3.81 8.37 14.84
C THR A 39 4.32 7.79 13.53
N ILE A 40 5.49 8.22 13.06
CA ILE A 40 6.12 7.63 11.86
C ILE A 40 6.53 6.16 12.13
N GLU A 41 7.04 5.87 13.32
CA GLU A 41 7.38 4.52 13.76
C GLU A 41 6.14 3.61 13.84
N SER A 42 4.99 4.12 14.29
CA SER A 42 3.76 3.32 14.31
C SER A 42 3.26 2.99 12.90
N TRP A 43 3.42 3.91 11.94
CA TRP A 43 3.08 3.65 10.54
C TRP A 43 4.00 2.63 9.88
N ARG A 44 5.28 2.61 10.26
CA ARG A 44 6.20 1.54 9.85
C ARG A 44 5.72 0.16 10.30
N ASN A 45 5.02 0.09 11.43
CA ASN A 45 4.42 -1.13 11.95
C ASN A 45 3.01 -1.42 11.39
N GLY A 46 2.56 -0.66 10.38
CA GLY A 46 1.30 -0.89 9.68
C GLY A 46 0.10 -0.14 10.25
N VAL A 47 0.29 0.78 11.20
CA VAL A 47 -0.80 1.68 11.63
C VAL A 47 -1.11 2.67 10.52
N GLU A 48 -2.38 2.80 10.15
CA GLU A 48 -2.77 3.68 9.06
C GLU A 48 -2.78 5.16 9.51
N PRO A 49 -2.12 6.07 8.76
CA PRO A 49 -2.15 7.50 9.04
C PRO A 49 -3.53 8.10 8.84
N SER A 50 -3.78 9.25 9.49
CA SER A 50 -4.89 10.11 9.10
C SER A 50 -4.66 10.68 7.70
N HIS A 51 -5.72 10.98 6.96
CA HIS A 51 -5.65 11.42 5.56
C HIS A 51 -4.66 12.59 5.35
N SER A 52 -4.81 13.67 6.12
CA SER A 52 -3.92 14.85 6.03
C SER A 52 -2.46 14.53 6.32
N LYS A 53 -2.18 13.70 7.34
CA LYS A 53 -0.81 13.33 7.70
C LYS A 53 -0.19 12.39 6.68
N GLY A 54 -1.00 11.45 6.16
CA GLY A 54 -0.59 10.55 5.09
C GLY A 54 -0.23 11.32 3.82
N GLU A 55 -1.02 12.32 3.44
CA GLU A 55 -0.77 13.17 2.29
C GLU A 55 0.55 13.95 2.41
N SER A 56 0.81 14.58 3.56
CA SER A 56 2.10 15.25 3.82
C SER A 56 3.28 14.29 3.66
N PHE A 57 3.12 13.04 4.11
CA PHE A 57 4.17 12.03 4.03
C PHE A 57 4.40 11.52 2.61
N ILE A 58 3.33 11.35 1.83
CA ILE A 58 3.39 11.01 0.40
C ILE A 58 4.10 12.13 -0.38
N ASN A 59 3.77 13.39 -0.09
CA ASN A 59 4.41 14.54 -0.74
C ASN A 59 5.92 14.60 -0.45
N LEU A 60 6.35 14.28 0.78
CA LEU A 60 7.77 14.15 1.09
C LEU A 60 8.44 13.09 0.22
N TRP A 61 7.88 11.88 0.15
CA TRP A 61 8.44 10.79 -0.67
C TRP A 61 8.52 11.15 -2.14
N ALA A 62 7.46 11.79 -2.67
CA ALA A 62 7.42 12.26 -4.05
C ALA A 62 8.53 13.27 -4.33
N ALA A 63 8.73 14.24 -3.44
CA ALA A 63 9.80 15.22 -3.54
C ALA A 63 11.20 14.60 -3.48
N VAL A 64 11.42 13.65 -2.57
CA VAL A 64 12.73 12.97 -2.41
C VAL A 64 13.09 12.11 -3.62
N HIS A 65 12.12 11.46 -4.23
CA HIS A 65 12.35 10.57 -5.37
C HIS A 65 12.11 11.21 -6.74
N LEU A 66 11.80 12.50 -6.79
CA LEU A 66 11.44 13.23 -8.02
C LEU A 66 10.30 12.53 -8.79
N LYS A 67 9.29 12.07 -8.05
CA LYS A 67 8.12 11.33 -8.57
C LYS A 67 6.83 12.08 -8.27
N GLN A 68 5.72 11.60 -8.83
CA GLN A 68 4.40 12.11 -8.47
C GLN A 68 3.86 11.42 -7.20
N PRO A 69 3.01 12.10 -6.40
CA PRO A 69 2.30 11.47 -5.29
C PRO A 69 1.52 10.21 -5.68
N SER A 70 1.02 10.16 -6.92
CA SER A 70 0.30 9.01 -7.48
C SER A 70 1.18 7.78 -7.71
N ASP A 71 2.50 7.94 -7.77
CA ASP A 71 3.46 6.84 -7.93
C ASP A 71 3.86 6.21 -6.60
N ALA A 72 3.32 6.72 -5.48
CA ALA A 72 3.60 6.20 -4.16
C ALA A 72 3.31 4.68 -4.11
N PRO A 73 4.11 3.92 -3.36
CA PRO A 73 3.90 2.48 -3.26
C PRO A 73 2.49 2.19 -2.73
N THR A 74 1.74 1.36 -3.44
CA THR A 74 0.37 0.96 -3.06
C THR A 74 0.32 -0.51 -2.68
N ILE A 75 -0.54 -0.84 -1.72
CA ILE A 75 -0.81 -2.23 -1.33
C ILE A 75 -1.50 -2.92 -2.50
N LYS A 76 -0.79 -3.83 -3.17
CA LYS A 76 -1.39 -4.73 -4.14
C LYS A 76 -2.22 -5.74 -3.37
N THR A 77 -3.54 -5.57 -3.36
CA THR A 77 -4.40 -6.66 -2.91
C THR A 77 -4.14 -7.86 -3.81
N PRO A 78 -3.80 -9.05 -3.26
CA PRO A 78 -3.73 -10.24 -4.08
C PRO A 78 -5.11 -10.42 -4.73
N ARG A 79 -5.16 -10.56 -6.05
CA ARG A 79 -6.40 -10.96 -6.72
C ARG A 79 -6.84 -12.26 -6.03
N LYS A 80 -8.02 -12.27 -5.40
CA LYS A 80 -8.62 -13.53 -4.94
C LYS A 80 -8.60 -14.48 -6.13
N ARG A 81 -7.80 -15.54 -6.08
CA ARG A 81 -7.94 -16.62 -7.07
C ARG A 81 -9.37 -17.13 -6.88
N PRO A 82 -10.19 -17.24 -7.94
CA PRO A 82 -11.49 -17.89 -7.79
C PRO A 82 -11.20 -19.29 -7.26
N THR A 83 -11.58 -19.55 -6.01
CA THR A 83 -11.48 -20.88 -5.43
C THR A 83 -12.48 -21.71 -6.20
N TYR A 84 -12.00 -22.46 -7.19
CA TYR A 84 -12.78 -23.54 -7.78
C TYR A 84 -12.91 -24.59 -6.68
N ARG A 85 -13.90 -24.42 -5.81
CA ARG A 85 -14.38 -25.49 -4.94
C ARG A 85 -14.95 -26.49 -5.92
N ALA A 86 -14.13 -27.47 -6.32
CA ALA A 86 -14.60 -28.62 -7.07
C ALA A 86 -15.79 -29.18 -6.30
N SER A 87 -16.99 -28.89 -6.80
CA SER A 87 -18.19 -29.55 -6.35
C SER A 87 -17.96 -31.02 -6.65
N LYS A 88 -17.77 -31.79 -5.58
CA LYS A 88 -18.03 -33.22 -5.56
C LYS A 88 -19.39 -33.40 -6.28
N SER A 89 -19.39 -34.24 -7.33
CA SER A 89 -20.50 -34.55 -8.25
C SER A 89 -20.46 -33.86 -9.62
N ILE A 90 -19.54 -34.29 -10.48
CA ILE A 90 -19.90 -34.63 -11.86
C ILE A 90 -19.53 -36.09 -12.04
N GLN A 91 -20.53 -36.96 -11.92
CA GLN A 91 -20.48 -38.31 -12.47
C GLN A 91 -20.30 -38.16 -13.98
N LEU A 92 -19.09 -38.33 -14.50
CA LEU A 92 -18.88 -38.59 -15.92
C LEU A 92 -18.84 -40.10 -16.11
N SER A 93 -20.00 -40.72 -15.95
CA SER A 93 -20.32 -42.00 -16.55
C SER A 93 -20.45 -41.78 -18.06
N LEU A 94 -19.31 -41.81 -18.77
CA LEU A 94 -19.32 -41.85 -20.23
C LEU A 94 -17.97 -42.34 -20.78
N PHE A 95 -17.69 -43.63 -20.60
CA PHE A 95 -16.95 -44.44 -21.56
C PHE A 95 -17.51 -45.85 -21.46
N ASP A 96 -18.53 -46.09 -22.29
CA ASP A 96 -18.95 -47.40 -22.75
C ASP A 96 -18.21 -47.60 -24.08
N GLU A 97 -17.22 -48.51 -24.11
CA GLU A 97 -16.97 -49.51 -25.16
C GLU A 97 -15.85 -50.47 -24.71
#